data_AF-A0A2H5WBP6-F1
#
_entry.id   AF-A0A2H5WBP6-F1
#
_cell.length_a   1.000
_cell.length_b   1.000
_cell.length_c   1.000
_cell.angle_alpha   90.00
_cell.angle_beta   90.00
_cell.angle_gamma   90.00
#
_symmetry.space_group_name_H-M   'P 1'
#
loop_
_entity.id
_entity.type
_entity.pdbx_description
1 polymer ?
#
loop_
_entity_poly.entity_id
_entity_poly.type
_entity_poly.pdbx_seq_one_letter_code
_entity_poly.pdbx_strand_id
1 'polypeptide(L)'
;MLGERVSRRAAAGIALALAGAALISGGDFGVSARAAFGDLLALGGALAAAGYFLAGRRLRTRISLTTYTGIAYSTTTVVLAIAVAVSGTPFLGYEPRVWGLFLLMALIPQIGGHTVFNYVLGHVETSVVAIAVTGEPVMASLLALAFFGEIPSWAAAVGGVLILAGIYVTIAAQARGRAELAPVE
;
A
#
# COMPACT_ATOMS: atom_id res chain seq x y z
N MET A 1 10.99 -6.97 -14.99
CA MET A 1 12.03 -8.02 -15.05
C MET A 1 12.69 -8.21 -13.68
N LEU A 2 11.98 -8.88 -12.78
CA LEU A 2 12.53 -9.69 -11.70
C LEU A 2 11.86 -11.04 -11.93
N GLY A 3 12.63 -12.11 -12.13
CA GLY A 3 12.15 -13.42 -12.57
C GLY A 3 11.38 -14.21 -11.49
N GLU A 4 10.46 -13.55 -10.77
CA GLU A 4 9.63 -14.20 -9.77
C GLU A 4 8.56 -15.03 -10.47
N ARG A 5 8.70 -16.35 -10.37
CA ARG A 5 7.67 -17.27 -10.82
C ARG A 5 6.55 -17.28 -9.78
N VAL A 6 5.47 -16.55 -10.07
CA VAL A 6 4.24 -16.62 -9.26
C VAL A 6 3.66 -18.02 -9.42
N SER A 7 3.66 -18.81 -8.34
CA SER A 7 3.02 -20.12 -8.35
C SER A 7 1.50 -19.98 -8.56
N ARG A 8 0.85 -21.01 -9.09
CA ARG A 8 -0.63 -21.00 -9.27
C ARG A 8 -1.36 -20.75 -7.95
N ARG A 9 -0.81 -21.23 -6.82
CA ARG A 9 -1.35 -20.99 -5.48
C ARG A 9 -1.20 -19.52 -5.06
N ALA A 10 -0.05 -18.90 -5.34
CA ALA A 10 0.14 -17.48 -5.08
C ALA A 10 -0.80 -16.62 -5.94
N ALA A 11 -1.01 -16.97 -7.21
CA ALA A 11 -1.98 -16.29 -8.07
C ALA A 11 -3.42 -16.39 -7.54
N ALA A 12 -3.81 -17.57 -7.03
CA ALA A 12 -5.12 -17.75 -6.40
C ALA A 12 -5.29 -16.90 -5.12
N GLY A 13 -4.25 -16.82 -4.29
CA GLY A 13 -4.24 -15.96 -3.09
C GLY A 13 -4.37 -14.47 -3.44
N ILE A 14 -3.66 -14.01 -4.48
CA ILE A 14 -3.78 -12.64 -4.98
C ILE A 14 -5.20 -12.36 -5.47
N ALA A 15 -5.78 -13.27 -6.27
CA ALA A 15 -7.15 -13.11 -6.75
C ALA A 15 -8.17 -13.04 -5.60
N LEU A 16 -7.97 -13.83 -4.54
CA LEU A 16 -8.83 -13.82 -3.36
C LEU A 16 -8.76 -12.47 -2.61
N ALA A 17 -7.55 -11.93 -2.43
CA ALA A 17 -7.39 -10.63 -1.78
C ALA A 17 -7.97 -9.49 -2.62
N LEU A 18 -7.81 -9.52 -3.94
CA LEU A 18 -8.41 -8.55 -4.85
C LEU A 18 -9.94 -8.62 -4.82
N ALA A 19 -10.53 -9.82 -4.75
CA ALA A 19 -11.97 -9.98 -4.59
C ALA A 19 -12.47 -9.39 -3.26
N GLY A 20 -11.71 -9.59 -2.18
CA GLY A 20 -11.99 -8.97 -0.89
C GLY A 20 -11.93 -7.43 -0.95
N ALA A 21 -10.86 -6.87 -1.53
CA ALA A 21 -10.73 -5.43 -1.71
C ALA A 21 -11.85 -4.84 -2.59
N ALA A 22 -12.21 -5.52 -3.68
CA ALA A 22 -13.34 -5.13 -4.53
C ALA A 22 -14.68 -5.18 -3.77
N LEU A 23 -14.88 -6.14 -2.88
CA LEU A 23 -16.08 -6.22 -2.05
C LEU A 23 -16.18 -5.05 -1.06
N ILE A 24 -15.06 -4.65 -0.44
CA ILE A 24 -15.01 -3.48 0.44
C ILE A 24 -15.29 -2.20 -0.36
N SER A 25 -14.74 -2.10 -1.57
CA SER A 25 -14.88 -0.94 -2.46
C SER A 25 -16.23 -0.85 -3.17
N GLY A 26 -16.93 -1.98 -3.37
CA GLY A 26 -18.09 -2.11 -4.24
C GLY A 26 -19.41 -1.52 -3.71
N GLY A 27 -19.38 -0.83 -2.57
CA GLY A 27 -20.55 -0.13 -2.04
C GLY A 27 -20.92 1.15 -2.80
N ASP A 28 -20.03 1.65 -3.67
CA ASP A 28 -20.10 3.03 -4.19
C ASP A 28 -19.92 3.11 -5.72
N PHE A 29 -20.60 2.23 -6.48
CA PHE A 29 -20.58 2.24 -7.96
C PHE A 29 -21.35 3.43 -8.53
N GLY A 30 -20.78 4.63 -8.45
CA GLY A 30 -21.28 5.82 -9.13
C GLY A 30 -20.87 5.82 -10.60
N VAL A 31 -21.81 5.60 -11.52
CA VAL A 31 -21.54 5.74 -12.96
C VAL A 31 -21.56 7.22 -13.34
N SER A 32 -20.39 7.87 -13.36
CA SER A 32 -20.25 9.26 -13.81
C SER A 32 -18.90 9.52 -14.50
N ALA A 33 -18.82 10.55 -15.35
CA ALA A 33 -17.56 10.95 -15.97
C ALA A 33 -16.47 11.33 -14.95
N ARG A 34 -16.89 11.86 -13.79
CA ARG A 34 -15.98 12.18 -12.67
C ARG A 34 -15.43 10.93 -12.01
N ALA A 35 -16.28 9.91 -11.82
CA ALA A 35 -15.86 8.61 -11.31
C ALA A 35 -14.88 7.94 -12.29
N ALA A 36 -15.17 7.94 -13.59
CA ALA A 36 -14.28 7.39 -14.61
C ALA A 36 -12.91 8.08 -14.64
N PHE A 37 -12.86 9.40 -14.47
CA PHE A 37 -11.59 10.13 -14.36
C PHE A 37 -10.84 9.76 -13.07
N GLY A 38 -11.56 9.61 -11.96
CA GLY A 38 -11.02 9.10 -10.69
C GLY A 38 -10.41 7.71 -10.83
N ASP A 39 -11.10 6.79 -11.53
CA ASP A 39 -10.62 5.43 -11.79
C ASP A 39 -9.33 5.43 -12.62
N LEU A 40 -9.25 6.28 -13.64
CA LEU A 40 -8.02 6.46 -14.43
C LEU A 40 -6.86 6.98 -13.57
N LEU A 41 -7.12 7.94 -12.68
CA LEU A 41 -6.11 8.44 -11.75
C LEU A 41 -5.70 7.37 -10.73
N ALA A 42 -6.64 6.58 -10.23
CA ALA A 42 -6.36 5.47 -9.31
C ALA A 42 -5.48 4.40 -9.97
N LEU A 43 -5.77 4.05 -11.22
CA LEU A 43 -4.92 3.15 -12.03
C LEU A 43 -3.52 3.74 -12.25
N GLY A 44 -3.43 5.03 -12.57
CA GLY A 44 -2.16 5.75 -12.68
C GLY A 44 -1.36 5.71 -11.37
N GLY A 45 -2.02 5.95 -10.24
CA GLY A 45 -1.45 5.85 -8.91
C GLY A 45 -0.96 4.43 -8.59
N ALA A 46 -1.75 3.41 -8.92
CA ALA A 46 -1.38 2.00 -8.73
C ALA A 46 -0.13 1.63 -9.56
N LEU A 47 -0.04 2.07 -10.81
CA LEU A 47 1.13 1.86 -11.66
C LEU A 47 2.36 2.59 -11.11
N ALA A 48 2.20 3.83 -10.65
CA ALA A 48 3.28 4.60 -10.02
C ALA A 48 3.78 3.92 -8.73
N ALA A 49 2.86 3.44 -7.87
CA ALA A 49 3.18 2.71 -6.66
C ALA A 49 3.91 1.39 -6.95
N ALA A 50 3.45 0.62 -7.95
CA ALA A 50 4.14 -0.59 -8.40
C ALA A 50 5.56 -0.30 -8.91
N GLY A 51 5.71 0.77 -9.71
CA GLY A 51 7.00 1.25 -10.18
C GLY A 51 7.93 1.66 -9.03
N TYR A 52 7.38 2.39 -8.05
CA TYR A 52 8.09 2.80 -6.83
C TYR A 52 8.60 1.60 -6.04
N PHE A 53 7.76 0.61 -5.74
CA PHE A 53 8.18 -0.58 -5.00
C PHE A 53 9.18 -1.45 -5.78
N LEU A 54 9.03 -1.54 -7.11
CA LEU A 54 9.98 -2.27 -7.95
C LEU A 54 11.36 -1.58 -8.00
N ALA A 55 11.38 -0.26 -8.16
CA ALA A 55 12.60 0.54 -8.11
C ALA A 55 13.23 0.48 -6.72
N GLY A 56 12.40 0.62 -5.67
CA GLY A 56 12.79 0.53 -4.28
C GLY A 56 13.48 -0.78 -3.96
N ARG A 57 12.91 -1.92 -4.36
CA ARG A 57 13.55 -3.22 -4.16
C ARG A 57 14.93 -3.33 -4.83
N ARG A 58 15.08 -2.81 -6.05
CA ARG A 58 16.37 -2.85 -6.75
C ARG A 58 17.41 -1.93 -6.12
N LEU A 59 17.00 -0.77 -5.61
CA LEU A 59 17.91 0.22 -5.03
C LEU A 59 18.24 -0.09 -3.57
N ARG A 60 17.28 -0.59 -2.78
CA ARG A 60 17.45 -0.91 -1.35
C ARG A 60 18.44 -2.04 -1.07
N THR A 61 18.79 -2.85 -2.07
CA THR A 61 19.89 -3.82 -1.97
C THR A 61 21.28 -3.18 -2.14
N ARG A 62 21.35 -1.91 -2.58
CA ARG A 62 22.60 -1.20 -2.91
C ARG A 62 22.84 0.07 -2.11
N ILE A 63 21.78 0.69 -1.58
CA ILE A 63 21.87 1.93 -0.81
C ILE A 63 21.16 1.80 0.54
N SER A 64 21.55 2.62 1.51
CA SER A 64 20.95 2.63 2.85
C SER A 64 19.48 3.03 2.82
N LEU A 65 18.73 2.64 3.86
CA LEU A 65 17.31 3.02 4.00
C LEU A 65 17.16 4.54 4.06
N THR A 66 17.96 5.20 4.91
CA THR A 66 17.92 6.66 5.11
C THR A 66 18.20 7.43 3.83
N THR A 67 19.17 6.96 3.03
CA THR A 67 19.45 7.58 1.72
C THR A 67 18.27 7.42 0.77
N TYR A 68 17.69 6.22 0.70
CA TYR A 68 16.54 5.95 -0.17
C TYR A 68 15.32 6.78 0.22
N THR A 69 14.94 6.78 1.51
CA THR A 69 13.79 7.55 2.00
C THR A 69 14.03 9.04 1.93
N GLY A 70 15.25 9.51 2.19
CA GLY A 70 15.63 10.91 2.02
C GLY A 70 15.40 11.42 0.60
N ILE A 71 15.85 10.67 -0.40
CA ILE A 71 15.61 11.00 -1.82
C ILE A 71 14.11 10.97 -2.12
N ALA A 72 13.42 9.88 -1.78
CA ALA A 72 12.00 9.73 -2.07
C ALA A 72 11.16 10.86 -1.45
N TYR A 73 11.36 11.16 -0.16
CA TYR A 73 10.61 12.19 0.55
C TYR A 73 10.94 13.60 0.09
N SER A 74 12.21 13.88 -0.27
CA SER A 74 12.58 15.17 -0.86
C SER A 74 11.93 15.37 -2.23
N THR A 75 11.94 14.34 -3.07
CA THR A 75 11.25 14.38 -4.37
C THR A 75 9.74 14.58 -4.20
N THR A 76 9.09 13.83 -3.31
CA THR A 76 7.67 14.02 -2.99
C THR A 76 7.38 15.44 -2.50
N THR A 77 8.25 16.01 -1.65
CA THR A 77 8.09 17.37 -1.13
C THR A 77 8.11 18.40 -2.25
N VAL A 78 9.08 18.31 -3.17
CA VAL A 78 9.17 19.24 -4.31
C VAL A 78 7.96 19.11 -5.23
N VAL A 79 7.58 17.87 -5.59
CA VAL A 79 6.43 17.61 -6.48
C VAL A 79 5.13 18.13 -5.86
N LEU A 80 4.88 17.85 -4.58
CA LEU A 80 3.68 18.32 -3.89
C LEU A 80 3.68 19.83 -3.68
N ALA A 81 4.83 20.45 -3.40
CA ALA A 81 4.92 21.91 -3.30
C ALA A 81 4.54 22.59 -4.62
N ILE A 82 5.02 22.06 -5.76
CA ILE A 82 4.63 22.55 -7.08
C ILE A 82 3.12 22.35 -7.30
N ALA A 83 2.58 21.18 -6.97
CA ALA A 83 1.15 20.91 -7.11
C ALA A 83 0.28 21.86 -6.28
N VAL A 84 0.67 22.13 -5.03
CA VAL A 84 0.01 23.11 -4.15
C VAL A 84 0.06 24.50 -4.78
N ALA A 85 1.23 24.95 -5.25
CA ALA A 85 1.38 26.25 -5.90
C ALA A 85 0.51 26.39 -7.16
N VAL A 86 0.49 25.38 -8.03
CA VAL A 86 -0.31 25.36 -9.27
C VAL A 86 -1.81 25.32 -8.97
N SER A 87 -2.22 24.61 -7.92
CA SER A 87 -3.63 24.53 -7.52
C SER A 87 -4.17 25.82 -6.88
N GLY A 88 -3.30 26.76 -6.50
CA GLY A 88 -3.69 27.95 -5.74
C GLY A 88 -4.07 27.66 -4.28
N THR A 89 -3.80 26.45 -3.78
CA THR A 89 -4.06 26.07 -2.38
C THR A 89 -3.08 26.82 -1.46
N PRO A 90 -3.54 27.43 -0.36
CA PRO A 90 -2.64 28.15 0.55
C PRO A 90 -1.68 27.19 1.25
N PHE A 91 -0.40 27.57 1.32
CA PHE A 91 0.63 26.81 2.05
C PHE A 91 0.48 26.95 3.56
N LEU A 92 -0.01 28.09 4.03
CA LEU A 92 -0.09 28.48 5.43
C LEU A 92 -1.50 29.02 5.75
N GLY A 93 -1.76 29.31 7.02
CA GLY A 93 -3.04 29.87 7.47
C GLY A 93 -4.03 28.83 8.01
N TYR A 94 -3.62 27.56 8.12
CA TYR A 94 -4.39 26.54 8.81
C TYR A 94 -4.35 26.72 10.33
N GLU A 95 -5.42 26.31 11.01
CA GLU A 95 -5.49 26.33 12.48
C GLU A 95 -4.36 25.49 13.12
N PRO A 96 -3.90 25.84 14.33
CA PRO A 96 -2.86 25.07 15.03
C PRO A 96 -3.17 23.57 15.17
N ARG A 97 -4.46 23.22 15.33
CA ARG A 97 -4.90 21.82 15.37
C ARG A 97 -4.58 21.06 14.08
N VAL A 98 -4.75 21.70 12.92
CA VAL A 98 -4.48 21.09 11.61
C VAL A 98 -2.98 20.86 11.43
N TRP A 99 -2.13 21.77 11.90
CA TRP A 99 -0.68 21.56 11.93
C TRP A 99 -0.30 20.37 12.81
N GLY A 100 -0.97 20.20 13.95
CA GLY A 100 -0.81 18.99 14.78
C GLY A 100 -1.16 17.71 14.03
N LEU A 101 -2.25 17.71 13.25
CA LEU A 101 -2.63 16.56 12.41
C LEU A 101 -1.62 16.30 11.28
N PHE A 102 -1.11 17.34 10.61
CA PHE A 102 -0.06 17.19 9.60
C PHE A 102 1.21 16.59 10.20
N LEU A 103 1.60 17.03 11.40
CA LEU A 103 2.76 16.47 12.10
C LEU A 103 2.53 15.00 12.46
N LEU A 104 1.34 14.65 12.97
CA LEU A 104 1.00 13.26 13.27
C LEU A 104 1.01 12.38 12.01
N MET A 105 0.49 12.86 10.88
CA MET A 105 0.57 12.13 9.61
C MET A 105 2.02 11.98 9.13
N ALA A 106 2.85 13.01 9.28
CA ALA A 106 4.26 12.94 8.91
C ALA A 106 5.03 11.93 9.78
N LEU A 107 4.76 11.87 11.08
CA LEU A 107 5.50 11.01 12.01
C LEU A 107 4.99 9.56 12.00
N ILE A 108 3.66 9.35 12.03
CA ILE A 108 3.08 8.02 12.27
C ILE A 108 2.97 7.22 10.95
N PRO A 109 2.06 7.51 10.01
CA PRO A 109 1.94 6.69 8.80
C PRO A 109 3.09 6.92 7.83
N GLN A 110 3.66 8.13 7.73
CA GLN A 110 4.73 8.41 6.77
C GLN A 110 6.10 7.93 7.27
N ILE A 111 6.67 8.56 8.30
CA ILE A 111 7.99 8.16 8.82
C ILE A 111 7.92 6.79 9.49
N GLY A 112 6.91 6.50 10.30
CA GLY A 112 6.73 5.19 10.91
C GLY A 112 6.36 4.12 9.89
N GLY A 113 5.15 4.19 9.32
CA GLY A 113 4.59 3.16 8.45
C GLY A 113 5.33 3.02 7.11
N HIS A 114 5.44 4.08 6.33
CA HIS A 114 5.98 4.02 4.97
C HIS A 114 7.47 3.69 4.94
N THR A 115 8.25 4.14 5.94
CA THR A 115 9.65 3.74 6.08
C THR A 115 9.80 2.24 6.35
N VAL A 116 8.88 1.62 7.11
CA VAL A 116 8.88 0.17 7.32
C VAL A 116 8.69 -0.57 6.00
N PHE A 117 7.79 -0.12 5.12
CA PHE A 117 7.68 -0.71 3.78
C PHE A 117 8.99 -0.60 3.00
N ASN A 118 9.63 0.57 3.03
CA ASN A 118 10.92 0.79 2.37
C ASN A 118 12.08 -0.01 2.97
N TYR A 119 12.02 -0.31 4.26
CA TYR A 119 12.95 -1.20 4.92
C TYR A 119 12.77 -2.64 4.45
N VAL A 120 11.53 -3.12 4.45
CA VAL A 120 11.16 -4.51 4.12
C VAL A 120 11.44 -4.83 2.65
N LEU A 121 11.34 -3.85 1.73
CA LEU A 121 11.70 -4.03 0.31
C LEU A 121 13.15 -4.49 0.07
N GLY A 122 14.07 -4.25 1.01
CA GLY A 122 15.43 -4.76 0.94
C GLY A 122 15.57 -6.25 1.29
N HIS A 123 14.55 -6.84 1.92
CA HIS A 123 14.62 -8.15 2.57
C HIS A 123 13.55 -9.13 2.11
N VAL A 124 12.45 -8.63 1.53
CA VAL A 124 11.27 -9.42 1.17
C VAL A 124 10.88 -9.16 -0.29
N GLU A 125 10.23 -10.15 -0.90
CA GLU A 125 9.73 -10.04 -2.28
C GLU A 125 8.68 -8.94 -2.41
N THR A 126 8.73 -8.21 -3.52
CA THR A 126 7.77 -7.14 -3.86
C THR A 126 6.34 -7.67 -3.88
N SER A 127 6.13 -8.90 -4.36
CA SER A 127 4.81 -9.54 -4.39
C SER A 127 4.23 -9.75 -2.99
N VAL A 128 5.07 -10.13 -2.02
CA VAL A 128 4.67 -10.30 -0.61
C VAL A 128 4.41 -8.95 0.06
N VAL A 129 5.21 -7.93 -0.23
CA VAL A 129 4.96 -6.57 0.29
C VAL A 129 3.66 -6.01 -0.28
N ALA A 130 3.45 -6.12 -1.59
CA ALA A 130 2.25 -5.61 -2.26
C ALA A 130 0.97 -6.29 -1.76
N ILE A 131 0.97 -7.62 -1.59
CA ILE A 131 -0.20 -8.32 -1.04
C ILE A 131 -0.42 -7.95 0.43
N ALA A 132 0.62 -7.77 1.24
CA ALA A 132 0.46 -7.35 2.64
C ALA A 132 -0.15 -5.93 2.75
N VAL A 133 0.20 -5.02 1.84
CA VAL A 133 -0.40 -3.67 1.76
C VAL A 133 -1.91 -3.74 1.51
N THR A 134 -2.42 -4.77 0.80
CA THR A 134 -3.88 -4.94 0.67
C THR A 134 -4.60 -5.20 1.99
N GLY A 135 -3.86 -5.48 3.09
CA GLY A 135 -4.40 -5.56 4.45
C GLY A 135 -4.71 -4.21 5.08
N GLU A 136 -4.27 -3.09 4.50
CA GLU A 136 -4.54 -1.73 5.02
C GLU A 136 -6.03 -1.43 5.24
N PRO A 137 -6.98 -1.78 4.34
CA PRO A 137 -8.41 -1.55 4.57
C PRO A 137 -8.95 -2.30 5.80
N VAL A 138 -8.40 -3.49 6.08
CA VAL A 138 -8.77 -4.28 7.26
C VAL A 138 -8.29 -3.57 8.52
N MET A 139 -7.02 -3.15 8.53
CA MET A 139 -6.46 -2.40 9.66
C MET A 139 -7.18 -1.06 9.85
N ALA A 140 -7.49 -0.34 8.77
CA ALA A 140 -8.25 0.90 8.82
C ALA A 140 -9.64 0.70 9.44
N SER A 141 -10.35 -0.37 9.04
CA SER A 141 -11.67 -0.70 9.60
C SER A 141 -11.60 -1.02 11.11
N LEU A 142 -10.56 -1.76 11.53
CA LEU A 142 -10.35 -2.10 12.94
C LEU A 142 -9.97 -0.88 13.77
N LEU A 143 -9.12 0.00 13.23
CA LEU A 143 -8.75 1.25 13.88
C LEU A 143 -9.96 2.20 13.97
N ALA A 144 -10.79 2.27 12.93
CA ALA A 144 -12.01 3.07 12.94
C ALA A 144 -13.00 2.59 14.02
N LEU A 145 -13.16 1.27 14.15
CA LEU A 145 -13.92 0.69 15.26
C LEU A 145 -13.33 1.04 16.62
N ALA A 146 -12.01 0.92 16.79
CA ALA A 146 -11.35 1.12 18.08
C ALA A 146 -11.33 2.59 18.54
N PHE A 147 -11.08 3.53 17.62
CA PHE A 147 -10.91 4.94 17.94
C PHE A 147 -12.18 5.77 17.77
N PHE A 148 -13.04 5.41 16.81
CA PHE A 148 -14.25 6.18 16.48
C PHE A 148 -15.54 5.43 16.80
N GLY A 149 -15.46 4.15 17.19
CA GLY A 149 -16.66 3.32 17.46
C GLY A 149 -17.42 2.95 16.19
N GLU A 150 -16.81 3.10 15.01
CA GLU A 150 -17.45 2.81 13.73
C GLU A 150 -17.50 1.30 13.48
N ILE A 151 -18.71 0.72 13.56
CA ILE A 151 -18.91 -0.71 13.33
C ILE A 151 -18.68 -1.03 11.84
N PRO A 152 -17.74 -1.93 11.49
CA PRO A 152 -17.51 -2.31 10.11
C PRO A 152 -18.77 -2.89 9.47
N SER A 153 -19.04 -2.51 8.23
CA SER A 153 -20.14 -3.08 7.46
C SER A 153 -19.92 -4.58 7.23
N TRP A 154 -20.98 -5.30 6.86
CA TRP A 154 -20.86 -6.72 6.50
C TRP A 154 -19.85 -6.91 5.36
N ALA A 155 -19.83 -5.99 4.39
CA ALA A 155 -18.91 -6.02 3.25
C ALA A 155 -17.46 -5.81 3.71
N ALA A 156 -17.22 -4.90 4.66
CA ALA A 156 -15.92 -4.71 5.28
C ALA A 156 -15.46 -5.97 6.04
N ALA A 157 -16.37 -6.60 6.78
CA ALA A 157 -16.05 -7.83 7.53
C ALA A 157 -15.71 -9.01 6.60
N VAL A 158 -16.60 -9.33 5.64
CA VAL A 158 -16.37 -10.43 4.69
C VAL A 158 -15.18 -10.13 3.78
N GLY A 159 -15.10 -8.91 3.25
CA GLY A 159 -13.97 -8.47 2.43
C GLY A 159 -12.65 -8.55 3.18
N GLY A 160 -12.64 -8.19 4.46
CA GLY A 160 -11.45 -8.30 5.32
C GLY A 160 -11.01 -9.75 5.54
N VAL A 161 -11.94 -10.68 5.75
CA VAL A 161 -11.63 -12.12 5.84
C VAL A 161 -11.02 -12.62 4.52
N LEU A 162 -11.58 -12.24 3.37
CA LEU A 162 -11.05 -12.60 2.05
C LEU A 162 -9.63 -12.06 1.83
N ILE A 163 -9.38 -10.81 2.20
CA ILE A 163 -8.04 -10.19 2.15
C ILE A 163 -7.05 -10.98 3.00
N LEU A 164 -7.36 -11.23 4.27
CA LEU A 164 -6.47 -11.94 5.18
C LEU A 164 -6.19 -13.38 4.70
N ALA A 165 -7.21 -14.08 4.20
CA ALA A 165 -7.06 -15.40 3.61
C ALA A 165 -6.15 -15.36 2.36
N GLY A 166 -6.34 -14.37 1.49
CA GLY A 166 -5.53 -14.18 0.28
C GLY A 166 -4.06 -13.89 0.58
N ILE A 167 -3.80 -13.04 1.57
CA ILE A 167 -2.46 -12.77 2.10
C ILE A 167 -1.83 -14.07 2.61
N TYR A 168 -2.53 -14.81 3.47
CA TYR A 168 -2.02 -16.07 4.04
C TYR A 168 -1.67 -17.09 2.95
N VAL A 169 -2.58 -17.33 2.00
CA VAL A 169 -2.36 -18.29 0.90
C VAL A 169 -1.15 -17.89 0.05
N THR A 170 -1.02 -16.60 -0.26
CA THR A 170 0.10 -16.08 -1.08
C THR A 170 1.43 -16.30 -0.37
N ILE A 171 1.53 -15.91 0.91
CA ILE A 171 2.75 -16.07 1.70
C ILE A 171 3.11 -17.55 1.87
N ALA A 172 2.12 -18.39 2.21
CA ALA A 172 2.33 -19.82 2.42
C ALA A 172 2.71 -20.56 1.11
N ALA A 173 2.29 -20.07 -0.05
CA ALA A 173 2.69 -20.60 -1.34
C ALA A 173 4.15 -20.25 -1.67
N GLN A 174 4.58 -19.02 -1.38
CA GLN A 174 5.96 -18.57 -1.60
C GLN A 174 6.95 -19.27 -0.66
N ALA A 175 6.60 -19.43 0.62
CA ALA A 175 7.43 -20.13 1.59
C ALA A 175 7.72 -21.58 1.17
N ARG A 176 6.70 -22.29 0.64
CA ARG A 176 6.86 -23.65 0.10
C ARG A 176 7.75 -23.71 -1.14
N GLY A 177 7.55 -22.80 -2.10
CA GLY A 177 8.39 -22.76 -3.29
C GLY A 177 9.88 -22.49 -2.97
N ARG A 178 10.17 -21.73 -1.92
CA ARG A 178 11.55 -21.52 -1.43
C ARG A 178 12.14 -22.78 -0.78
N ALA A 179 11.36 -23.49 0.03
CA ALA A 179 11.80 -24.72 0.68
C ALA A 179 12.11 -25.83 -0.34
N GLU A 180 11.34 -25.92 -1.43
CA GLU A 180 11.59 -26.88 -2.53
C GLU A 180 12.87 -26.57 -3.34
N LEU A 181 13.37 -25.33 -3.30
CA LEU A 181 14.57 -24.89 -4.00
C LEU A 181 15.84 -24.88 -3.13
N ALA A 182 15.71 -25.13 -1.82
CA ALA A 182 16.87 -25.22 -0.94
C ALA A 182 17.65 -26.51 -1.26
N PRO A 183 18.97 -26.45 -1.49
CA PRO A 183 19.76 -27.65 -1.71
C PRO A 183 19.64 -28.56 -0.49
N VAL A 184 19.42 -29.86 -0.75
CA VAL A 184 19.49 -30.89 0.29
C VAL A 184 20.97 -30.98 0.69
N GLU A 185 21.31 -30.48 1.88
CA GLU A 185 22.62 -30.66 2.49
C GLU A 185 22.87 -32.13 2.88
#